data_AF-A0A924GT13-F1
#
_entry.id   AF-A0A924GT13-F1
#
_cell.length_a   1.000
_cell.length_b   1.000
_cell.length_c   1.000
_cell.angle_alpha   90.00
_cell.angle_beta   90.00
_cell.angle_gamma   90.00
#
_symmetry.space_group_name_H-M   'P 1'
#
loop_
_entity.id
_entity.type
_entity.pdbx_description
1 polymer ?
#
loop_
_entity_poly.entity_id
_entity_poly.type
_entity_poly.pdbx_seq_one_letter_code
_entity_poly.pdbx_strand_id
1 'polypeptide(L)'
;MKAVPRLMLDVRLEDLRNKLRAADQIIEDAYDACPQATALDHLLDWINHSAMYEATRPMKKNETPSKADADSTYQAMFAPLAALEGAIALAAGGLLEAPLREAFRLLDAAHDECDSAALGAVLPDESTDENGFNKGRDLAIEMLVEGQSLSTKDTADAYRWYRSGKPQDRFVKPYLEQLDKEPRLIEGFAAVLSASLAMDPVFDAQSMRCSMAEYEGGEMGADGTETWPDNASEPAEDADEISLNTINLVSESVSEAIGIVDARIEALGSTMAIGARNLLKAAAAAMDVASATRSLEDCETASSEIAVALVVLDAVIDDTDDLALHGASRLVSMCKDHLDKAAAQCMTGSRA
;
A
#
# COMPACT_ATOMS: atom_id res chain seq x y z
N MET A 1 -0.96 -24.26 -18.90
CA MET A 1 0.29 -24.15 -18.11
C MET A 1 0.54 -25.47 -17.40
N LYS A 2 1.78 -26.00 -17.46
CA LYS A 2 2.17 -27.11 -16.57
C LYS A 2 2.29 -26.54 -15.16
N ALA A 3 1.70 -27.21 -14.16
CA ALA A 3 1.85 -26.79 -12.77
C ALA A 3 3.35 -26.75 -12.42
N VAL A 4 3.85 -25.59 -11.99
CA VAL A 4 5.21 -25.48 -11.47
C VAL A 4 5.24 -26.27 -10.16
N PRO A 5 6.21 -27.18 -9.96
CA PRO A 5 6.34 -27.89 -8.70
C PRO A 5 6.48 -26.89 -7.55
N ARG A 6 5.69 -27.05 -6.48
CA ARG A 6 5.70 -26.16 -5.30
C ARG A 6 7.11 -25.87 -4.77
N LEU A 7 7.97 -26.89 -4.77
CA LEU A 7 9.37 -26.78 -4.38
C LEU A 7 10.17 -25.74 -5.21
N MET A 8 9.88 -25.59 -6.51
CA MET A 8 10.53 -24.59 -7.35
C MET A 8 10.04 -23.17 -7.05
N LEU A 9 8.76 -23.02 -6.68
CA LEU A 9 8.21 -21.72 -6.28
C LEU A 9 8.85 -21.24 -4.98
N ASP A 10 8.97 -22.12 -3.98
CA ASP A 10 9.56 -21.80 -2.68
C ASP A 10 11.03 -21.35 -2.84
N VAL A 11 11.81 -22.03 -3.70
CA VAL A 11 13.21 -21.65 -3.98
C VAL A 11 13.30 -20.27 -4.65
N ARG A 12 12.43 -19.98 -5.63
CA ARG A 12 12.42 -18.67 -6.31
C ARG A 12 12.01 -17.54 -5.36
N LEU A 13 11.01 -17.77 -4.51
CA LEU A 13 10.58 -16.80 -3.50
C LEU A 13 11.68 -16.51 -2.49
N GLU A 14 12.40 -17.53 -2.04
CA GLU A 14 13.52 -17.32 -1.11
C GLU A 14 14.68 -16.58 -1.78
N ASP A 15 14.98 -16.88 -3.03
CA ASP A 15 15.99 -16.16 -3.82
C ASP A 15 15.60 -14.69 -4.04
N LEU A 16 14.33 -14.39 -4.35
CA LEU A 16 13.80 -13.02 -4.42
C LEU A 16 13.97 -12.28 -3.09
N ARG A 17 13.53 -12.89 -1.98
CA ARG A 17 13.62 -12.29 -0.63
C ARG A 17 15.08 -12.02 -0.23
N ASN A 18 16.00 -12.90 -0.61
CA ASN A 18 17.42 -12.72 -0.34
C ASN A 18 18.02 -11.56 -1.14
N LYS A 19 17.63 -11.38 -2.42
CA LYS A 19 18.03 -10.17 -3.18
C LYS A 19 17.52 -8.90 -2.52
N LEU A 20 16.25 -8.87 -2.13
CA LEU A 20 15.65 -7.71 -1.46
C LEU A 20 16.37 -7.36 -0.15
N ARG A 21 16.64 -8.36 0.72
CA ARG A 21 17.38 -8.14 1.97
C ARG A 21 18.83 -7.71 1.74
N ALA A 22 19.50 -8.28 0.74
CA ALA A 22 20.88 -7.92 0.43
C ALA A 22 20.99 -6.49 -0.11
N ALA A 23 20.05 -6.07 -0.96
CA ALA A 23 19.98 -4.70 -1.42
C ALA A 23 19.68 -3.71 -0.28
N ASP A 24 18.70 -4.02 0.58
CA ASP A 24 18.37 -3.28 1.81
C ASP A 24 19.64 -3.00 2.62
N GLN A 25 20.41 -4.05 2.92
CA GLN A 25 21.62 -3.95 3.74
C GLN A 25 22.69 -3.08 3.07
N ILE A 26 22.87 -3.18 1.75
CA ILE A 26 23.86 -2.36 1.04
C ILE A 26 23.44 -0.88 1.05
N ILE A 27 22.15 -0.58 0.94
CA ILE A 27 21.63 0.78 0.99
C ILE A 27 21.80 1.36 2.40
N GLU A 28 21.47 0.59 3.44
CA GLU A 28 21.71 0.96 4.85
C GLU A 28 23.20 1.24 5.10
N ASP A 29 24.09 0.32 4.69
CA ASP A 29 25.54 0.48 4.86
C ASP A 29 26.06 1.73 4.11
N ALA A 30 25.48 2.05 2.94
CA ALA A 30 25.83 3.23 2.17
C ALA A 30 25.29 4.52 2.82
N TYR A 31 24.10 4.48 3.41
CA TYR A 31 23.50 5.57 4.18
C TYR A 31 24.38 5.91 5.40
N ASP A 32 24.74 4.92 6.21
CA ASP A 32 25.62 5.07 7.38
C ASP A 32 27.00 5.65 7.03
N ALA A 33 27.49 5.35 5.82
CA ALA A 33 28.77 5.84 5.32
C ALA A 33 28.69 7.20 4.62
N CYS A 34 27.48 7.70 4.35
CA CYS A 34 27.26 8.94 3.62
C CYS A 34 27.55 10.17 4.50
N PRO A 35 28.23 11.21 3.99
CA PRO A 35 28.36 12.47 4.72
C PRO A 35 26.99 13.10 4.96
N GLN A 36 26.70 13.43 6.22
CA GLN A 36 25.44 14.03 6.65
C GLN A 36 25.12 15.35 5.94
N ALA A 37 23.82 15.63 5.78
CA ALA A 37 23.28 16.86 5.18
C ALA A 37 23.72 17.09 3.72
N THR A 38 24.02 16.01 3.01
CA THR A 38 24.23 16.03 1.55
C THR A 38 22.96 15.63 0.82
N ALA A 39 22.84 15.98 -0.47
CA ALA A 39 21.73 15.51 -1.28
C ALA A 39 21.67 13.97 -1.35
N LEU A 40 22.83 13.33 -1.34
CA LEU A 40 22.94 11.87 -1.29
C LEU A 40 22.43 11.29 0.04
N ASP A 41 22.76 11.93 1.17
CA ASP A 41 22.28 11.55 2.50
C ASP A 41 20.75 11.58 2.58
N HIS A 42 20.12 12.68 2.17
CA HIS A 42 18.66 12.79 2.13
C HIS A 42 18.00 11.78 1.20
N LEU A 43 18.61 11.48 0.06
CA LEU A 43 18.07 10.52 -0.89
C LEU A 43 18.16 9.09 -0.36
N LEU A 44 19.30 8.72 0.24
CA LEU A 44 19.48 7.40 0.86
C LEU A 44 18.59 7.22 2.09
N ASP A 45 18.40 8.26 2.90
CA ASP A 45 17.46 8.27 4.03
C ASP A 45 16.04 7.93 3.58
N TRP A 46 15.56 8.63 2.54
CA TRP A 46 14.23 8.40 1.98
C TRP A 46 14.07 7.00 1.38
N ILE A 47 15.07 6.51 0.64
CA ILE A 47 15.04 5.16 0.08
C ILE A 47 14.91 4.13 1.21
N ASN A 48 15.76 4.25 2.23
CA ASN A 48 15.89 3.26 3.29
C ASN A 48 14.69 3.23 4.25
N HIS A 49 14.26 4.41 4.72
CA HIS A 49 13.26 4.53 5.78
C HIS A 49 11.83 4.67 5.28
N SER A 50 11.61 4.96 4.00
CA SER A 50 10.28 5.15 3.42
C SER A 50 10.04 4.22 2.23
N ALA A 51 10.73 4.46 1.11
CA ALA A 51 10.35 3.88 -0.17
C ALA A 51 10.54 2.35 -0.24
N MET A 52 11.65 1.83 0.28
CA MET A 52 11.98 0.41 0.22
C MET A 52 11.07 -0.46 1.08
N TYR A 53 10.74 0.02 2.29
CA TYR A 53 9.87 -0.72 3.20
C TYR A 53 8.50 -0.93 2.58
N GLU A 54 7.84 0.14 2.15
CA GLU A 54 6.49 0.06 1.57
C GLU A 54 6.48 -0.74 0.25
N ALA A 55 7.45 -0.51 -0.64
CA ALA A 55 7.50 -1.20 -1.93
C ALA A 55 7.69 -2.73 -1.79
N THR A 56 8.49 -3.18 -0.82
CA THR A 56 8.87 -4.59 -0.69
C THR A 56 8.06 -5.38 0.32
N ARG A 57 7.28 -4.70 1.17
CA ARG A 57 6.47 -5.31 2.23
C ARG A 57 5.56 -6.45 1.75
N PRO A 58 4.84 -6.34 0.61
CA PRO A 58 3.98 -7.44 0.14
C PRO A 58 4.74 -8.75 -0.08
N MET A 59 5.96 -8.69 -0.63
CA MET A 59 6.78 -9.87 -0.94
C MET A 59 7.58 -10.40 0.26
N LYS A 60 7.78 -9.58 1.29
CA LYS A 60 8.47 -9.95 2.55
C LYS A 60 7.56 -10.66 3.58
N LYS A 61 6.26 -10.83 3.31
CA LYS A 61 5.32 -11.58 4.18
C LYS A 61 5.80 -13.03 4.43
N ASN A 62 5.50 -13.59 5.62
CA ASN A 62 5.82 -14.99 5.94
C ASN A 62 4.95 -15.99 5.16
N GLU A 63 3.78 -15.55 4.71
CA GLU A 63 2.85 -16.33 3.90
C GLU A 63 3.31 -16.36 2.43
N THR A 64 2.63 -17.17 1.61
CA THR A 64 2.90 -17.20 0.16
C THR A 64 2.28 -15.95 -0.48
N PRO A 65 3.07 -15.07 -1.12
CA PRO A 65 2.52 -13.86 -1.75
C PRO A 65 1.53 -14.19 -2.87
N SER A 66 0.56 -13.31 -3.09
CA SER A 66 -0.38 -13.40 -4.21
C SER A 66 0.20 -12.79 -5.49
N LYS A 67 -0.47 -12.98 -6.63
CA LYS A 67 -0.14 -12.22 -7.85
C LYS A 67 -0.33 -10.71 -7.67
N ALA A 68 -1.33 -10.30 -6.89
CA ALA A 68 -1.59 -8.89 -6.60
C ALA A 68 -0.48 -8.29 -5.73
N ASP A 69 0.04 -9.06 -4.76
CA ASP A 69 1.23 -8.66 -3.99
C ASP A 69 2.42 -8.41 -4.91
N ALA A 70 2.68 -9.32 -5.87
CA ALA A 70 3.79 -9.18 -6.81
C ALA A 70 3.62 -7.99 -7.77
N ASP A 71 2.43 -7.79 -8.32
CA ASP A 71 2.12 -6.63 -9.19
C ASP A 71 2.23 -5.31 -8.42
N SER A 72 1.72 -5.27 -7.19
CA SER A 72 1.84 -4.11 -6.30
C SER A 72 3.31 -3.78 -6.01
N THR A 73 4.12 -4.78 -5.65
CA THR A 73 5.57 -4.58 -5.44
C THR A 73 6.28 -4.18 -6.73
N TYR A 74 5.95 -4.77 -7.87
CA TYR A 74 6.50 -4.41 -9.18
C TYR A 74 6.28 -2.91 -9.47
N GLN A 75 5.03 -2.43 -9.37
CA GLN A 75 4.71 -1.02 -9.58
C GLN A 75 5.36 -0.09 -8.54
N ALA A 76 5.39 -0.50 -7.27
CA ALA A 76 5.93 0.32 -6.20
C ALA A 76 7.46 0.46 -6.27
N MET A 77 8.17 -0.50 -6.87
CA MET A 77 9.64 -0.48 -6.95
C MET A 77 10.21 0.53 -7.95
N PHE A 78 9.42 1.09 -8.87
CA PHE A 78 9.93 2.10 -9.82
C PHE A 78 10.49 3.35 -9.13
N ALA A 79 9.85 3.83 -8.06
CA ALA A 79 10.31 5.02 -7.33
C ALA A 79 11.66 4.80 -6.61
N PRO A 80 11.84 3.76 -5.76
CA PRO A 80 13.14 3.52 -5.13
C PRO A 80 14.23 3.17 -6.13
N LEU A 81 13.93 2.48 -7.24
CA LEU A 81 14.93 2.20 -8.29
C LEU A 81 15.46 3.50 -8.91
N ALA A 82 14.57 4.43 -9.27
CA ALA A 82 15.01 5.70 -9.86
C ALA A 82 15.69 6.63 -8.86
N ALA A 83 15.23 6.65 -7.61
CA ALA A 83 15.94 7.34 -6.54
C ALA A 83 17.36 6.77 -6.35
N LEU A 84 17.51 5.44 -6.44
CA LEU A 84 18.82 4.80 -6.36
C LEU A 84 19.70 5.12 -7.57
N GLU A 85 19.16 5.26 -8.79
CA GLU A 85 19.90 5.78 -9.95
C GLU A 85 20.40 7.21 -9.71
N GLY A 86 19.54 8.09 -9.17
CA GLY A 86 19.93 9.43 -8.74
C GLY A 86 21.05 9.41 -7.70
N ALA A 87 20.97 8.51 -6.72
CA ALA A 87 22.01 8.32 -5.71
C ALA A 87 23.33 7.85 -6.33
N ILE A 88 23.29 6.94 -7.31
CA ILE A 88 24.46 6.50 -8.07
C ILE A 88 25.08 7.66 -8.84
N ALA A 89 24.27 8.51 -9.47
CA ALA A 89 24.75 9.68 -10.20
C ALA A 89 25.43 10.68 -9.26
N LEU A 90 24.85 10.97 -8.09
CA LEU A 90 25.45 11.82 -7.07
C LEU A 90 26.74 11.24 -6.49
N ALA A 91 26.84 9.91 -6.41
CA ALA A 91 28.02 9.22 -5.90
C ALA A 91 29.11 9.01 -6.97
N ALA A 92 28.92 9.45 -8.21
CA ALA A 92 29.80 9.15 -9.34
C ALA A 92 31.28 9.52 -9.08
N GLY A 93 32.17 8.56 -9.30
CA GLY A 93 33.61 8.68 -9.02
C GLY A 93 34.00 8.59 -7.54
N GLY A 94 33.01 8.45 -6.64
CA GLY A 94 33.19 8.30 -5.21
C GLY A 94 33.29 6.85 -4.73
N LEU A 95 33.42 6.67 -3.41
CA LEU A 95 33.50 5.34 -2.79
C LEU A 95 32.16 4.60 -2.74
N LEU A 96 31.04 5.33 -2.76
CA LEU A 96 29.68 4.77 -2.65
C LEU A 96 29.09 4.33 -3.99
N GLU A 97 29.66 4.73 -5.12
CA GLU A 97 29.10 4.40 -6.45
C GLU A 97 28.98 2.89 -6.68
N ALA A 98 30.05 2.14 -6.41
CA ALA A 98 30.07 0.70 -6.69
C ALA A 98 29.10 -0.10 -5.79
N PRO A 99 29.02 0.12 -4.47
CA PRO A 99 27.98 -0.47 -3.63
C PRO A 99 26.56 -0.13 -4.10
N LEU A 100 26.27 1.14 -4.41
CA LEU A 100 24.93 1.56 -4.85
C LEU A 100 24.55 0.92 -6.19
N ARG A 101 25.49 0.74 -7.12
CA ARG A 101 25.26 -0.02 -8.36
C ARG A 101 24.95 -1.49 -8.12
N GLU A 102 25.57 -2.12 -7.11
CA GLU A 102 25.26 -3.50 -6.76
C GLU A 102 23.88 -3.62 -6.11
N ALA A 103 23.51 -2.69 -5.22
CA ALA A 103 22.16 -2.60 -4.67
C ALA A 103 21.12 -2.44 -5.79
N PHE A 104 21.38 -1.54 -6.76
CA PHE A 104 20.50 -1.35 -7.91
C PHE A 104 20.33 -2.64 -8.72
N ARG A 105 21.42 -3.32 -9.05
CA ARG A 105 21.38 -4.59 -9.79
C ARG A 105 20.56 -5.67 -9.07
N LEU A 106 20.64 -5.73 -7.74
CA LEU A 106 19.86 -6.68 -6.93
C LEU A 106 18.37 -6.32 -6.91
N LEU A 107 18.04 -5.04 -6.78
CA LEU A 107 16.65 -4.57 -6.82
C LEU A 107 16.03 -4.70 -8.20
N ASP A 108 16.75 -4.35 -9.25
CA ASP A 108 16.30 -4.48 -10.64
C ASP A 108 15.99 -5.95 -10.98
N ALA A 109 16.87 -6.87 -10.57
CA ALA A 109 16.61 -8.31 -10.71
C ALA A 109 15.44 -8.81 -9.85
N ALA A 110 15.16 -8.18 -8.70
CA ALA A 110 14.01 -8.50 -7.87
C ALA A 110 12.71 -7.95 -8.48
N HIS A 111 12.76 -6.75 -9.05
CA HIS A 111 11.67 -6.12 -9.78
C HIS A 111 11.28 -6.96 -11.00
N ASP A 112 12.24 -7.35 -11.85
CA ASP A 112 11.99 -8.24 -13.01
C ASP A 112 11.35 -9.57 -12.60
N GLU A 113 11.73 -10.12 -11.45
CA GLU A 113 11.16 -11.35 -10.95
C GLU A 113 9.71 -11.17 -10.50
N CYS A 114 9.32 -9.98 -10.01
CA CYS A 114 7.94 -9.64 -9.65
C CYS A 114 7.01 -9.44 -10.86
N ASP A 115 7.54 -9.29 -12.08
CA ASP A 115 6.72 -9.12 -13.28
C ASP A 115 5.69 -10.27 -13.42
N SER A 116 4.49 -9.90 -13.89
CA SER A 116 3.41 -10.77 -14.34
C SER A 116 3.85 -11.89 -15.29
N ALA A 117 4.94 -11.71 -16.04
CA ALA A 117 5.53 -12.72 -16.92
C ALA A 117 6.49 -13.70 -16.21
N ALA A 118 6.96 -13.37 -14.99
CA ALA A 118 7.98 -14.09 -14.26
C ALA A 118 7.43 -14.85 -13.04
N LEU A 119 7.73 -14.43 -11.81
CA LEU A 119 7.18 -15.04 -10.60
C LEU A 119 5.68 -14.71 -10.48
N GLY A 120 5.26 -13.50 -10.90
CA GLY A 120 3.85 -13.10 -10.95
C GLY A 120 2.97 -14.08 -11.72
N ALA A 121 3.49 -14.73 -12.77
CA ALA A 121 2.73 -15.72 -13.55
C ALA A 121 2.38 -17.00 -12.76
N VAL A 122 3.20 -17.35 -11.77
CA VAL A 122 3.17 -18.65 -11.07
C VAL A 122 2.70 -18.55 -9.63
N LEU A 123 2.65 -17.34 -9.08
CA LEU A 123 2.03 -17.09 -7.78
C LEU A 123 0.54 -17.42 -7.83
N PRO A 124 -0.04 -17.82 -6.68
CA PRO A 124 -1.48 -18.01 -6.62
C PRO A 124 -2.16 -16.69 -7.02
N ASP A 125 -3.14 -16.77 -7.91
CA ASP A 125 -4.17 -15.72 -7.95
C ASP A 125 -4.63 -15.56 -6.52
N GLU A 126 -4.69 -14.31 -6.04
CA GLU A 126 -5.23 -14.00 -4.74
C GLU A 126 -6.53 -14.77 -4.65
N SER A 127 -6.53 -15.86 -3.87
CA SER A 127 -7.67 -16.73 -3.80
C SER A 127 -8.61 -15.98 -2.91
N THR A 128 -9.24 -14.93 -3.47
CA THR A 128 -10.27 -14.07 -2.91
C THR A 128 -10.63 -14.62 -1.55
N ASP A 129 -9.98 -14.12 -0.49
CA ASP A 129 -10.39 -14.52 0.85
C ASP A 129 -11.87 -14.15 1.01
N GLU A 130 -12.35 -13.16 0.26
CA GLU A 130 -13.76 -12.94 -0.05
C GLU A 130 -14.53 -14.17 -0.54
N ASN A 131 -13.99 -15.02 -1.41
CA ASN A 131 -14.63 -16.26 -1.84
C ASN A 131 -14.62 -17.34 -0.74
N GLY A 132 -13.57 -17.38 0.08
CA GLY A 132 -13.52 -18.23 1.29
C GLY A 132 -14.57 -17.79 2.32
N PHE A 133 -14.57 -16.51 2.63
CA PHE A 133 -15.52 -15.83 3.50
C PHE A 133 -16.96 -15.98 2.98
N ASN A 134 -17.24 -15.64 1.72
CA ASN A 134 -18.58 -15.74 1.12
C ASN A 134 -19.08 -17.18 1.11
N LYS A 135 -18.24 -18.17 0.77
CA LYS A 135 -18.62 -19.58 0.86
C LYS A 135 -18.85 -20.02 2.30
N GLY A 136 -18.04 -19.58 3.24
CA GLY A 136 -18.21 -19.85 4.67
C GLY A 136 -19.51 -19.28 5.20
N ARG A 137 -19.82 -18.02 4.83
CA ARG A 137 -21.08 -17.34 5.13
C ARG A 137 -22.27 -18.12 4.56
N ASP A 138 -22.23 -18.44 3.27
CA ASP A 138 -23.32 -19.13 2.60
C ASP A 138 -23.56 -20.53 3.19
N LEU A 139 -22.49 -21.22 3.58
CA LEU A 139 -22.54 -22.51 4.27
C LEU A 139 -23.19 -22.41 5.66
N ALA A 140 -22.89 -21.35 6.42
CA ALA A 140 -23.54 -21.10 7.72
C ALA A 140 -25.03 -20.74 7.55
N ILE A 141 -25.37 -19.96 6.54
CA ILE A 141 -26.77 -19.62 6.21
C ILE A 141 -27.55 -20.88 5.87
N GLU A 142 -27.00 -21.77 5.03
CA GLU A 142 -27.63 -23.04 4.68
C GLU A 142 -27.92 -23.89 5.92
N MET A 143 -26.92 -24.02 6.81
CA MET A 143 -27.07 -24.73 8.08
C MET A 143 -28.19 -24.13 8.96
N LEU A 144 -28.24 -22.80 9.10
CA LEU A 144 -29.25 -22.13 9.92
C LEU A 144 -30.65 -22.29 9.32
N VAL A 145 -30.80 -22.19 7.99
CA VAL A 145 -32.07 -22.43 7.28
C VAL A 145 -32.55 -23.87 7.49
N GLU A 146 -31.65 -24.85 7.38
CA GLU A 146 -31.97 -26.25 7.67
C GLU A 146 -32.43 -26.42 9.12
N GLY A 147 -31.69 -25.87 10.08
CA GLY A 147 -32.04 -25.89 11.50
C GLY A 147 -33.40 -25.27 11.82
N GLN A 148 -33.73 -24.13 11.20
CA GLN A 148 -35.06 -23.49 11.32
C GLN A 148 -36.18 -24.37 10.74
N SER A 149 -35.92 -25.05 9.63
CA SER A 149 -36.89 -25.97 9.03
C SER A 149 -37.19 -27.20 9.91
N LEU A 150 -36.22 -27.59 10.76
CA LEU A 150 -36.36 -28.68 11.72
C LEU A 150 -37.17 -28.24 12.96
N SER A 151 -36.98 -27.01 13.46
CA SER A 151 -37.66 -26.51 14.67
C SER A 151 -39.19 -26.42 14.51
N THR A 152 -39.67 -26.17 13.29
CA THR A 152 -41.13 -26.14 13.00
C THR A 152 -41.78 -27.53 13.00
N LYS A 153 -40.99 -28.60 12.93
CA LYS A 153 -41.45 -30.00 12.92
C LYS A 153 -41.12 -30.76 14.21
N ASP A 154 -40.18 -30.25 15.00
CA ASP A 154 -39.69 -30.89 16.21
C ASP A 154 -40.09 -30.08 17.46
N THR A 155 -41.05 -30.58 18.24
CA THR A 155 -41.53 -29.96 19.49
C THR A 155 -40.64 -30.29 20.70
N ALA A 156 -39.37 -30.63 20.47
CA ALA A 156 -38.44 -31.11 21.48
C ALA A 156 -37.54 -30.02 22.08
N ASP A 157 -37.28 -30.11 23.39
CA ASP A 157 -36.31 -29.23 24.08
C ASP A 157 -34.86 -29.50 23.62
N ALA A 158 -34.11 -28.43 23.35
CA ALA A 158 -32.84 -28.41 22.62
C ALA A 158 -31.61 -29.08 23.30
N TYR A 159 -31.72 -29.65 24.51
CA TYR A 159 -30.56 -30.00 25.35
C TYR A 159 -30.27 -31.51 25.54
N ARG A 160 -30.70 -32.43 24.65
CA ARG A 160 -30.59 -33.89 24.90
C ARG A 160 -29.98 -34.71 23.76
N TRP A 161 -28.78 -35.27 23.98
CA TRP A 161 -28.04 -36.13 23.01
C TRP A 161 -28.75 -37.42 22.56
N TYR A 162 -29.75 -37.89 23.32
CA TYR A 162 -30.60 -39.04 22.98
C TYR A 162 -32.04 -38.75 23.45
N ARG A 163 -33.05 -39.21 22.70
CA ARG A 163 -34.46 -39.18 23.14
C ARG A 163 -35.15 -40.50 22.80
N SER A 164 -35.80 -41.12 23.79
CA SER A 164 -36.46 -42.43 23.66
C SER A 164 -35.57 -43.56 23.11
N GLY A 165 -34.28 -43.54 23.45
CA GLY A 165 -33.31 -44.53 22.98
C GLY A 165 -32.85 -44.36 21.53
N LYS A 166 -33.25 -43.27 20.86
CA LYS A 166 -32.77 -42.91 19.52
C LYS A 166 -31.83 -41.69 19.59
N PRO A 167 -30.74 -41.67 18.81
CA PRO A 167 -29.87 -40.51 18.71
C PRO A 167 -30.64 -39.33 18.09
N GLN A 168 -30.42 -38.12 18.61
CA GLN A 168 -30.88 -36.90 17.95
C GLN A 168 -30.20 -36.77 16.58
N ASP A 169 -30.90 -36.13 15.65
CA ASP A 169 -30.35 -35.84 14.33
C ASP A 169 -29.21 -34.82 14.46
N ARG A 170 -28.02 -35.19 13.98
CA ARG A 170 -26.82 -34.33 14.02
C ARG A 170 -26.67 -33.59 12.70
N PHE A 171 -27.70 -32.84 12.32
CA PHE A 171 -27.73 -32.15 11.03
C PHE A 171 -26.57 -31.14 10.86
N VAL A 172 -26.00 -30.62 11.96
CA VAL A 172 -24.82 -29.73 11.95
C VAL A 172 -23.53 -30.46 11.55
N LYS A 173 -23.45 -31.77 11.75
CA LYS A 173 -22.20 -32.54 11.59
C LYS A 173 -21.57 -32.43 10.18
N PRO A 174 -22.31 -32.55 9.07
CA PRO A 174 -21.75 -32.42 7.72
C PRO A 174 -21.10 -31.05 7.47
N TYR A 175 -21.67 -29.97 8.01
CA TYR A 175 -21.14 -28.61 7.88
C TYR A 175 -19.80 -28.45 8.62
N LEU A 176 -19.70 -28.98 9.84
CA LEU A 176 -18.44 -28.97 10.59
C LEU A 176 -17.36 -29.82 9.91
N GLU A 177 -17.72 -30.98 9.36
CA GLU A 177 -16.78 -31.81 8.58
C GLU A 177 -16.31 -31.11 7.30
N GLN A 178 -17.08 -30.16 6.76
CA GLN A 178 -16.67 -29.34 5.63
C GLN A 178 -15.71 -28.22 6.05
N LEU A 179 -15.93 -27.59 7.20
CA LEU A 179 -14.99 -26.62 7.78
C LEU A 179 -13.64 -27.26 8.11
N ASP A 180 -13.64 -28.48 8.64
CA ASP A 180 -12.40 -29.24 8.90
C ASP A 180 -11.60 -29.50 7.61
N LYS A 181 -12.29 -29.70 6.47
CA LYS A 181 -11.66 -29.91 5.16
C LYS A 181 -11.22 -28.62 4.48
N GLU A 182 -11.91 -27.52 4.74
CA GLU A 182 -11.63 -26.20 4.14
C GLU A 182 -11.58 -25.10 5.22
N PRO A 183 -10.46 -24.99 5.98
CA PRO A 183 -10.34 -24.03 7.08
C PRO A 183 -10.57 -22.56 6.70
N ARG A 184 -10.33 -22.19 5.44
CA ARG A 184 -10.62 -20.84 4.90
C ARG A 184 -12.10 -20.42 4.96
N LEU A 185 -13.01 -21.36 5.18
CA LEU A 185 -14.44 -21.08 5.31
C LEU A 185 -14.82 -20.62 6.73
N ILE A 186 -13.93 -20.80 7.71
CA ILE A 186 -14.24 -20.60 9.14
C ILE A 186 -14.63 -19.16 9.44
N GLU A 187 -13.96 -18.18 8.85
CA GLU A 187 -14.18 -16.77 9.18
C GLU A 187 -15.58 -16.29 8.79
N GLY A 188 -15.98 -16.50 7.53
CA GLY A 188 -17.34 -16.17 7.07
C GLY A 188 -18.42 -17.00 7.77
N PHE A 189 -18.13 -18.26 8.09
CA PHE A 189 -19.05 -19.12 8.84
C PHE A 189 -19.26 -18.61 10.28
N ALA A 190 -18.17 -18.22 10.97
CA ALA A 190 -18.19 -17.71 12.33
C ALA A 190 -18.86 -16.33 12.43
N ALA A 191 -18.67 -15.47 11.42
CA ALA A 191 -19.31 -14.16 11.35
C ALA A 191 -20.85 -14.29 11.37
N VAL A 192 -21.41 -15.18 10.54
CA VAL A 192 -22.85 -15.46 10.49
C VAL A 192 -23.35 -16.01 11.83
N LEU A 193 -22.64 -16.95 12.45
CA LEU A 193 -23.06 -17.48 13.74
C LEU A 193 -23.03 -16.42 14.85
N SER A 194 -22.00 -15.58 14.87
CA SER A 194 -21.86 -14.49 15.85
C SER A 194 -23.00 -13.48 15.70
N ALA A 195 -23.32 -13.08 14.46
CA ALA A 195 -24.47 -12.22 14.18
C ALA A 195 -25.79 -12.87 14.61
N SER A 196 -25.96 -14.18 14.37
CA SER A 196 -27.20 -14.89 14.75
C SER A 196 -27.41 -14.95 16.26
N LEU A 197 -26.32 -15.02 17.05
CA LEU A 197 -26.37 -15.02 18.51
C LEU A 197 -26.67 -13.63 19.09
N ALA A 198 -26.31 -12.57 18.38
CA ALA A 198 -26.55 -11.19 18.79
C ALA A 198 -27.97 -10.70 18.46
N MET A 199 -28.68 -11.37 17.55
CA MET A 199 -30.03 -11.00 17.12
C MET A 199 -31.12 -11.63 18.03
N ASP A 200 -32.17 -10.85 18.29
CA ASP A 200 -33.36 -11.20 19.11
C ASP A 200 -34.13 -12.43 18.48
N PRO A 201 -35.09 -13.10 19.15
CA PRO A 201 -35.55 -14.45 18.80
C PRO A 201 -36.32 -14.58 17.47
N VAL A 202 -36.49 -13.50 16.73
CA VAL A 202 -37.10 -13.48 15.39
C VAL A 202 -35.99 -13.28 14.36
N PHE A 203 -35.10 -14.27 14.26
CA PHE A 203 -33.97 -14.26 13.35
C PHE A 203 -34.33 -14.98 12.04
N ASP A 204 -34.17 -14.32 10.88
CA ASP A 204 -34.29 -14.93 9.55
C ASP A 204 -32.90 -15.12 8.93
N ALA A 205 -32.48 -16.37 8.77
CA ALA A 205 -31.18 -16.72 8.22
C ALA A 205 -30.97 -16.24 6.77
N GLN A 206 -32.05 -16.11 5.99
CA GLN A 206 -31.97 -15.61 4.62
C GLN A 206 -31.63 -14.12 4.56
N SER A 207 -31.92 -13.35 5.62
CA SER A 207 -31.61 -11.91 5.66
C SER A 207 -30.11 -11.61 5.72
N MET A 208 -29.28 -12.60 6.07
CA MET A 208 -27.81 -12.51 6.00
C MET A 208 -27.23 -12.75 4.60
N ARG A 209 -28.05 -13.10 3.61
CA ARG A 209 -27.62 -13.13 2.20
C ARG A 209 -27.60 -11.70 1.68
N CYS A 210 -26.48 -11.01 1.85
CA CYS A 210 -26.22 -9.74 1.17
C CYS A 210 -26.34 -9.95 -0.35
N SER A 211 -27.08 -9.06 -1.03
CA SER A 211 -27.18 -9.09 -2.49
C SER A 211 -25.91 -8.50 -3.12
N MET A 212 -25.56 -8.91 -4.35
CA MET A 212 -24.41 -8.38 -5.09
C MET A 212 -24.34 -6.84 -5.14
N ALA A 213 -25.45 -6.12 -4.94
CA ALA A 213 -25.50 -4.66 -4.95
C ALA A 213 -24.81 -3.98 -3.74
N GLU A 214 -24.53 -4.71 -2.65
CA GLU A 214 -23.71 -4.19 -1.54
C GLU A 214 -22.20 -4.35 -1.79
N TYR A 215 -21.80 -4.96 -2.91
CA TYR A 215 -20.40 -5.20 -3.28
C TYR A 215 -19.91 -4.33 -4.45
N GLU A 216 -20.80 -3.68 -5.20
CA GLU A 216 -20.39 -2.68 -6.19
C GLU A 216 -20.24 -1.33 -5.49
N GLY A 217 -19.03 -0.79 -5.48
CA GLY A 217 -18.69 0.49 -4.85
C GLY A 217 -19.51 1.66 -5.41
N GLY A 218 -20.66 1.92 -4.80
CA GLY A 218 -21.35 3.20 -4.77
C GLY A 218 -21.18 3.84 -3.39
N GLU A 219 -21.12 5.16 -3.35
CA GLU A 219 -20.72 6.03 -2.23
C GLU A 219 -21.36 5.70 -0.85
N MET A 220 -20.89 4.66 -0.17
CA MET A 220 -21.08 4.43 1.26
C MET A 220 -19.71 4.36 1.94
N GLY A 221 -19.52 5.14 3.01
CA GLY A 221 -18.26 5.26 3.75
C GLY A 221 -17.75 3.94 4.32
N ALA A 222 -16.43 3.82 4.38
CA ALA A 222 -15.68 2.57 4.50
C ALA A 222 -15.75 1.82 5.85
N ASP A 223 -16.63 2.16 6.79
CA ASP A 223 -16.74 1.44 8.08
C ASP A 223 -18.17 1.00 8.44
N GLY A 224 -19.15 1.23 7.56
CA GLY A 224 -20.54 0.82 7.81
C GLY A 224 -21.23 1.60 8.93
N THR A 225 -20.70 2.75 9.36
CA THR A 225 -21.36 3.63 10.33
C THR A 225 -21.98 4.87 9.70
N GLU A 226 -23.08 5.33 10.27
CA GLU A 226 -23.75 6.57 9.91
C GLU A 226 -22.86 7.76 10.32
N THR A 227 -22.34 8.53 9.37
CA THR A 227 -21.59 9.76 9.68
C THR A 227 -22.51 10.76 10.37
N TRP A 228 -22.39 10.84 11.69
CA TRP A 228 -22.92 11.99 12.43
C TRP A 228 -22.08 13.22 12.08
N PRO A 229 -22.67 14.41 11.93
CA PRO A 229 -21.92 15.61 11.63
C PRO A 229 -20.89 15.84 12.73
N ASP A 230 -19.62 15.91 12.32
CA ASP A 230 -18.47 16.14 13.18
C ASP A 230 -18.75 17.25 14.19
N ASN A 231 -18.94 16.85 15.45
CA ASN A 231 -18.75 17.77 16.56
C ASN A 231 -17.26 17.92 16.77
N ALA A 232 -16.73 18.97 16.14
CA ALA A 232 -15.61 19.80 16.57
C ALA A 232 -14.75 19.20 17.69
N SER A 233 -13.64 18.59 17.28
CA SER A 233 -12.45 18.60 18.13
C SER A 233 -11.97 20.04 18.22
N GLU A 234 -11.87 20.56 19.44
CA GLU A 234 -11.33 21.90 19.72
C GLU A 234 -9.92 22.01 19.11
N PRO A 235 -9.64 23.01 18.25
CA PRO A 235 -8.27 23.26 17.83
C PRO A 235 -7.49 23.78 19.04
N ALA A 236 -6.35 23.15 19.30
CA ALA A 236 -5.34 23.69 20.19
C ALA A 236 -4.95 25.09 19.69
N GLU A 237 -4.99 26.05 20.60
CA GLU A 237 -4.71 27.46 20.36
C GLU A 237 -3.30 27.67 19.78
N ASP A 238 -3.27 28.45 18.70
CA ASP A 238 -2.17 29.31 18.24
C ASP A 238 -0.83 28.66 17.83
N ALA A 239 -0.87 27.68 16.92
CA ALA A 239 0.25 27.48 16.01
C ALA A 239 0.06 28.38 14.77
N ASP A 240 1.06 29.19 14.43
CA ASP A 240 1.05 30.03 13.23
C ASP A 240 0.81 29.16 11.98
N GLU A 241 -0.43 29.17 11.48
CA GLU A 241 -0.81 28.40 10.29
C GLU A 241 -0.01 28.87 9.06
N ILE A 242 0.57 27.93 8.33
CA ILE A 242 1.19 28.20 7.04
C ILE A 242 0.11 28.75 6.10
N SER A 243 0.44 29.82 5.36
CA SER A 243 -0.53 30.46 4.46
C SER A 243 -1.07 29.48 3.43
N LEU A 244 -2.39 29.25 3.45
CA LEU A 244 -3.09 28.40 2.49
C LEU A 244 -2.81 28.81 1.03
N ASN A 245 -2.60 30.10 0.78
CA ASN A 245 -2.22 30.60 -0.55
C ASN A 245 -0.86 30.07 -1.02
N THR A 246 0.10 29.93 -0.11
CA THR A 246 1.42 29.34 -0.43
C THR A 246 1.27 27.85 -0.73
N ILE A 247 0.51 27.12 0.07
CA ILE A 247 0.27 25.69 -0.13
C ILE A 247 -0.40 25.43 -1.48
N ASN A 248 -1.46 26.17 -1.80
CA ASN A 248 -2.17 26.04 -3.08
C ASN A 248 -1.25 26.37 -4.27
N LEU A 249 -0.46 27.44 -4.19
CA LEU A 249 0.50 27.80 -5.23
C LEU A 249 1.54 26.70 -5.47
N VAL A 250 2.05 26.10 -4.39
CA VAL A 250 3.00 24.99 -4.45
C VAL A 250 2.34 23.76 -5.09
N SER A 251 1.14 23.38 -4.64
CA SER A 251 0.41 22.21 -5.18
C SER A 251 0.09 22.34 -6.67
N GLU A 252 -0.38 23.51 -7.12
CA GLU A 252 -0.63 23.79 -8.54
C GLU A 252 0.66 23.67 -9.38
N SER A 253 1.77 24.20 -8.85
CA SER A 253 3.05 24.20 -9.55
C SER A 253 3.69 22.80 -9.62
N VAL A 254 3.55 21.97 -8.58
CA VAL A 254 3.96 20.55 -8.61
C VAL A 254 3.10 19.78 -9.61
N SER A 255 1.79 20.03 -9.65
CA SER A 255 0.88 19.41 -10.62
C SER A 255 1.25 19.76 -12.07
N GLU A 256 1.61 21.01 -12.34
CA GLU A 256 2.11 21.44 -13.65
C GLU A 256 3.42 20.73 -14.02
N ALA A 257 4.36 20.61 -13.07
CA ALA A 257 5.60 19.87 -13.30
C ALA A 257 5.33 18.39 -13.62
N ILE A 258 4.38 17.73 -12.94
CA ILE A 258 3.94 16.37 -13.28
C ILE A 258 3.45 16.32 -14.72
N GLY A 259 2.59 17.26 -15.14
CA GLY A 259 2.08 17.33 -16.51
C GLY A 259 3.17 17.49 -17.57
N ILE A 260 4.19 18.31 -17.28
CA ILE A 260 5.36 18.47 -18.17
C ILE A 260 6.12 17.15 -18.28
N VAL A 261 6.43 16.48 -17.16
CA VAL A 261 7.18 15.22 -17.16
C VAL A 261 6.38 14.12 -17.87
N ASP A 262 5.07 14.00 -17.61
CA ASP A 262 4.17 13.05 -18.28
C ASP A 262 4.19 13.23 -19.81
N ALA A 263 4.19 14.47 -20.29
CA ALA A 263 4.26 14.76 -21.73
C ALA A 263 5.61 14.40 -22.38
N ARG A 264 6.68 14.21 -21.58
CA ARG A 264 8.01 13.87 -22.08
C ARG A 264 8.38 12.40 -21.91
N ILE A 265 7.81 11.69 -20.94
CA ILE A 265 8.19 10.30 -20.60
C ILE A 265 8.25 9.37 -21.81
N GLU A 266 7.22 9.34 -22.65
CA GLU A 266 7.20 8.45 -23.83
C GLU A 266 8.31 8.77 -24.84
N ALA A 267 8.63 10.06 -24.99
CA ALA A 267 9.67 10.52 -25.92
C ALA A 267 11.09 10.24 -25.40
N LEU A 268 11.27 10.26 -24.07
CA LEU A 268 12.56 10.01 -23.42
C LEU A 268 12.87 8.52 -23.35
N GLY A 269 11.85 7.67 -23.13
CA GLY A 269 12.05 6.22 -22.96
C GLY A 269 12.95 5.87 -21.77
N SER A 270 13.06 6.78 -20.79
CA SER A 270 13.95 6.65 -19.63
C SER A 270 13.17 6.20 -18.39
N THR A 271 13.65 5.14 -17.75
CA THR A 271 13.14 4.65 -16.45
C THR A 271 13.30 5.70 -15.36
N MET A 272 14.40 6.46 -15.39
CA MET A 272 14.68 7.55 -14.46
C MET A 272 13.64 8.68 -14.59
N ALA A 273 13.16 8.98 -15.81
CA ALA A 273 12.08 9.95 -16.03
C ALA A 273 10.73 9.48 -15.46
N ILE A 274 10.42 8.17 -15.56
CA ILE A 274 9.24 7.56 -14.94
C ILE A 274 9.33 7.68 -13.41
N GLY A 275 10.53 7.44 -12.87
CA GLY A 275 10.82 7.62 -11.45
C GLY A 275 10.65 9.04 -10.96
N ALA A 276 11.24 10.02 -11.66
CA ALA A 276 11.08 11.44 -11.37
C ALA A 276 9.60 11.85 -11.32
N ARG A 277 8.79 11.36 -12.28
CA ARG A 277 7.33 11.58 -12.24
C ARG A 277 6.69 10.96 -11.00
N ASN A 278 7.00 9.72 -10.67
CA ASN A 278 6.41 9.05 -9.52
C ASN A 278 6.75 9.77 -8.20
N LEU A 279 7.98 10.29 -8.08
CA LEU A 279 8.40 11.13 -6.96
C LEU A 279 7.66 12.47 -6.91
N LEU A 280 7.44 13.12 -8.06
CA LEU A 280 6.61 14.33 -8.12
C LEU A 280 5.16 14.05 -7.70
N LYS A 281 4.60 12.88 -8.05
CA LYS A 281 3.27 12.46 -7.58
C LYS A 281 3.24 12.21 -6.07
N ALA A 282 4.29 11.62 -5.50
CA ALA A 282 4.42 11.47 -4.05
C ALA A 282 4.50 12.84 -3.35
N ALA A 283 5.28 13.78 -3.90
CA ALA A 283 5.33 15.15 -3.42
C ALA A 283 3.96 15.85 -3.51
N ALA A 284 3.20 15.66 -4.59
CA ALA A 284 1.84 16.19 -4.70
C ALA A 284 0.90 15.61 -3.64
N ALA A 285 0.97 14.30 -3.37
CA ALA A 285 0.17 13.67 -2.33
C ALA A 285 0.53 14.19 -0.93
N ALA A 286 1.82 14.39 -0.63
CA ALA A 286 2.27 15.00 0.61
C ALA A 286 1.78 16.46 0.75
N MET A 287 1.75 17.21 -0.37
CA MET A 287 1.18 18.56 -0.40
C MET A 287 -0.33 18.58 -0.13
N ASP A 288 -1.08 17.58 -0.60
CA ASP A 288 -2.52 17.46 -0.31
C ASP A 288 -2.78 17.23 1.18
N VAL A 289 -1.96 16.39 1.83
CA VAL A 289 -2.00 16.19 3.28
C VAL A 289 -1.68 17.49 4.00
N ALA A 290 -0.58 18.16 3.63
CA ALA A 290 -0.18 19.44 4.21
C ALA A 290 -1.26 20.53 4.02
N SER A 291 -1.98 20.53 2.90
CA SER A 291 -3.11 21.43 2.66
C SER A 291 -4.30 21.15 3.58
N ALA A 292 -4.57 19.88 3.87
CA ALA A 292 -5.68 19.47 4.73
C ALA A 292 -5.40 19.78 6.21
N THR A 293 -4.18 19.51 6.69
CA THR A 293 -3.82 19.64 8.11
C THR A 293 -3.26 21.01 8.46
N ARG A 294 -2.62 21.69 7.50
CA ARG A 294 -1.85 22.93 7.68
C ARG A 294 -0.77 22.85 8.76
N SER A 295 -0.32 21.64 9.08
CA SER A 295 0.70 21.43 10.09
C SER A 295 2.10 21.75 9.52
N LEU A 296 3.00 22.24 10.39
CA LEU A 296 4.40 22.47 10.03
C LEU A 296 5.09 21.16 9.63
N GLU A 297 4.83 20.09 10.37
CA GLU A 297 5.40 18.75 10.15
C GLU A 297 5.03 18.19 8.76
N ASP A 298 3.77 18.33 8.35
CA ASP A 298 3.32 17.88 7.03
C ASP A 298 3.93 18.74 5.90
N CYS A 299 4.15 20.04 6.15
CA CYS A 299 4.85 20.90 5.20
C CYS A 299 6.34 20.56 5.09
N GLU A 300 7.00 20.19 6.19
CA GLU A 300 8.39 19.71 6.18
C GLU A 300 8.52 18.37 5.43
N THR A 301 7.55 17.48 5.62
CA THR A 301 7.43 16.21 4.88
C THR A 301 7.28 16.48 3.39
N ALA A 302 6.34 17.35 3.00
CA ALA A 302 6.15 17.71 1.59
C ALA A 302 7.38 18.40 0.98
N SER A 303 8.08 19.26 1.74
CA SER A 303 9.34 19.86 1.28
C SER A 303 10.43 18.82 1.03
N SER A 304 10.52 17.80 1.89
CA SER A 304 11.47 16.71 1.75
C SER A 304 11.19 15.87 0.49
N GLU A 305 9.93 15.52 0.24
CA GLU A 305 9.51 14.81 -0.99
C GLU A 305 9.80 15.64 -2.26
N ILE A 306 9.55 16.95 -2.22
CA ILE A 306 9.89 17.88 -3.32
C ILE A 306 11.42 17.88 -3.56
N ALA A 307 12.23 17.85 -2.49
CA ALA A 307 13.69 17.82 -2.59
C ALA A 307 14.18 16.54 -3.29
N VAL A 308 13.62 15.39 -2.92
CA VAL A 308 13.95 14.09 -3.53
C VAL A 308 13.57 14.09 -5.01
N ALA A 309 12.36 14.56 -5.34
CA ALA A 309 11.91 14.66 -6.73
C ALA A 309 12.82 15.56 -7.58
N LEU A 310 13.30 16.68 -7.01
CA LEU A 310 14.25 17.57 -7.69
C LEU A 310 15.57 16.89 -8.03
N VAL A 311 16.15 16.16 -7.09
CA VAL A 311 17.44 15.49 -7.30
C VAL A 311 17.34 14.49 -8.45
N VAL A 312 16.28 13.69 -8.50
CA VAL A 312 16.09 12.72 -9.58
C VAL A 312 15.78 13.43 -10.89
N LEU A 313 14.97 14.50 -10.88
CA LEU A 313 14.68 15.28 -12.07
C LEU A 313 15.93 15.94 -12.66
N ASP A 314 16.81 16.47 -11.82
CA ASP A 314 18.10 17.04 -12.24
C ASP A 314 19.02 15.97 -12.85
N ALA A 315 19.04 14.75 -12.29
CA ALA A 315 19.78 13.63 -12.89
C ALA A 315 19.25 13.25 -14.28
N VAL A 316 17.92 13.25 -14.47
CA VAL A 316 17.30 13.01 -15.80
C VAL A 316 17.68 14.13 -16.78
N ILE A 317 17.70 15.38 -16.31
CA ILE A 317 18.08 16.53 -17.12
C ILE A 317 19.53 16.42 -17.59
N ASP A 318 20.46 16.07 -16.68
CA ASP A 318 21.88 15.93 -17.01
C ASP A 318 22.12 14.82 -18.06
N ASP A 319 21.31 13.77 -18.07
CA ASP A 319 21.39 12.67 -19.05
C ASP A 319 20.76 13.04 -20.42
N THR A 320 19.66 13.80 -20.41
CA THR A 320 18.82 14.00 -21.61
C THR A 320 18.95 15.36 -22.27
N ASP A 321 19.44 16.38 -21.55
CA ASP A 321 19.49 17.79 -21.99
C ASP A 321 18.12 18.32 -22.47
N ASP A 322 17.02 17.83 -21.87
CA ASP A 322 15.66 18.22 -22.27
C ASP A 322 15.24 19.57 -21.66
N LEU A 323 15.05 20.57 -22.52
CA LEU A 323 14.67 21.93 -22.12
C LEU A 323 13.33 22.01 -21.34
N ALA A 324 12.37 21.12 -21.64
CA ALA A 324 11.10 21.12 -20.93
C ALA A 324 11.29 20.60 -19.49
N LEU A 325 12.15 19.59 -19.30
CA LEU A 325 12.50 19.11 -17.97
C LEU A 325 13.24 20.16 -17.14
N HIS A 326 14.13 20.97 -17.75
CA HIS A 326 14.70 22.14 -17.06
C HIS A 326 13.63 23.12 -16.55
N GLY A 327 12.58 23.33 -17.35
CA GLY A 327 11.41 24.13 -16.93
C GLY A 327 10.70 23.53 -15.72
N ALA A 328 10.44 22.21 -15.75
CA ALA A 328 9.84 21.48 -14.64
C ALA A 328 10.71 21.54 -13.36
N SER A 329 12.01 21.28 -13.47
CA SER A 329 12.95 21.37 -12.33
C SER A 329 12.95 22.78 -11.74
N ARG A 330 12.95 23.83 -12.58
CA ARG A 330 12.89 25.21 -12.07
C ARG A 330 11.60 25.52 -11.33
N LEU A 331 10.45 25.03 -11.81
CA LEU A 331 9.16 25.19 -11.11
C LEU A 331 9.19 24.51 -9.74
N VAL A 332 9.61 23.24 -9.70
CA VAL A 332 9.67 22.44 -8.47
C VAL A 332 10.69 23.02 -7.46
N SER A 333 11.79 23.59 -7.95
CA SER A 333 12.78 24.29 -7.11
C SER A 333 12.17 25.54 -6.47
N MET A 334 11.38 26.30 -7.22
CA MET A 334 10.64 27.45 -6.66
C MET A 334 9.59 27.00 -5.63
N CYS A 335 8.89 25.90 -5.88
CA CYS A 335 7.95 25.30 -4.92
C CYS A 335 8.62 25.02 -3.58
N LYS A 336 9.77 24.35 -3.61
CA LYS A 336 10.56 24.05 -2.42
C LYS A 336 10.94 25.32 -1.66
N ASP A 337 11.50 26.30 -2.37
CA ASP A 337 11.90 27.58 -1.78
C ASP A 337 10.74 28.31 -1.11
N HIS A 338 9.53 28.23 -1.69
CA HIS A 338 8.33 28.84 -1.12
C HIS A 338 7.87 28.13 0.15
N LEU A 339 7.90 26.80 0.15
CA LEU A 339 7.50 25.98 1.29
C LEU A 339 8.48 26.13 2.46
N ASP A 340 9.79 26.07 2.19
CA ASP A 340 10.84 26.27 3.19
C ASP A 340 10.77 27.67 3.83
N LYS A 341 10.49 28.71 3.04
CA LYS A 341 10.31 30.07 3.56
C LYS A 341 9.08 30.18 4.46
N ALA A 342 7.99 29.50 4.09
CA ALA A 342 6.76 29.51 4.89
C ALA A 342 6.97 28.77 6.21
N ALA A 343 7.60 27.59 6.18
CA ALA A 343 7.98 26.84 7.38
C ALA A 343 8.89 27.66 8.31
N ALA A 344 9.89 28.34 7.75
CA ALA A 344 10.78 29.21 8.51
C ALA A 344 10.05 30.40 9.16
N GLN A 345 9.06 30.99 8.48
CA GLN A 345 8.25 32.08 9.03
C GLN A 345 7.44 31.63 10.24
N CYS A 346 6.79 30.46 10.16
CA CYS A 346 6.03 29.88 11.27
C CYS A 346 6.90 29.61 12.51
N MET A 347 8.13 29.12 12.32
CA MET A 347 9.08 28.93 13.42
C MET A 347 9.52 30.25 14.09
N THR A 348 9.56 31.35 13.34
CA THR A 348 9.94 32.66 13.89
C THR A 348 8.79 33.41 14.56
N GLY A 349 7.55 33.24 14.07
CA GLY A 349 6.35 33.86 14.63
C GLY A 349 6.01 33.33 16.02
N SER A 350 6.17 32.02 16.24
CA SER A 350 5.95 31.35 17.53
C SER A 350 6.87 31.84 18.68
N ARG A 351 7.92 32.61 18.38
CA ARG A 351 8.88 33.12 19.38
C ARG A 351 8.64 34.59 19.79
N ALA A 352 7.72 35.30 19.14
CA ALA A 352 7.45 36.73 19.38
C ALA A 352 6.38 36.95 20.46
#